data_AF-A0A954R793-F1
#
_entry.id   AF-A0A954R793-F1
#
_cell.length_a   1.000
_cell.length_b   1.000
_cell.length_c   1.000
_cell.angle_alpha   90.00
_cell.angle_beta   90.00
_cell.angle_gamma   90.00
#
_symmetry.space_group_name_H-M   'P 1'
#
loop_
_entity.id
_entity.type
_entity.pdbx_description
1 polymer ?
#
loop_
_entity_poly.entity_id
_entity_poly.type
_entity_poly.pdbx_seq_one_letter_code
_entity_poly.pdbx_strand_id
1 'polypeptide(L)' 'MSLVIWKTAGLLVLSNVFMTFAWYAHLKNLDGRPWMIAVLVSWGIAFFEYLLQIPANRIGFT' A
#
# COMPACT_ATOMS: atom_id res chain seq x y z
N MET A 1 -11.14 13.86 18.83
CA MET A 1 -11.07 14.52 17.50
C MET A 1 -9.66 14.46 16.90
N SER A 2 -8.62 15.05 17.51
CA SER A 2 -7.28 15.10 16.89
C SER A 2 -6.59 13.74 16.75
N LEU A 3 -6.70 12.86 17.76
CA LEU A 3 -6.05 11.54 17.74
C LEU A 3 -6.53 10.64 16.58
N VAL A 4 -7.80 10.76 16.21
CA VAL A 4 -8.42 10.00 15.11
C VAL A 4 -7.87 10.45 13.76
N ILE A 5 -7.76 11.77 13.56
CA ILE A 5 -7.21 12.37 12.34
C ILE A 5 -5.75 11.94 12.15
N TRP A 6 -4.93 12.01 13.20
CA TRP A 6 -3.52 11.59 13.14
C TRP A 6 -3.38 10.10 12.84
N LYS A 7 -4.26 9.26 13.40
CA LYS A 7 -4.26 7.81 13.14
C LYS A 7 -4.62 7.51 11.68
N THR A 8 -5.67 8.13 11.14
CA THR A 8 -6.07 7.95 9.74
C THR A 8 -5.02 8.47 8.77
N ALA A 9 -4.46 9.65 9.04
CA ALA A 9 -3.38 10.23 8.24
C ALA A 9 -2.15 9.30 8.21
N GLY A 10 -1.75 8.77 9.38
CA GLY A 10 -0.63 7.83 9.46
C GLY A 10 -0.86 6.55 8.64
N LEU A 11 -2.06 5.97 8.72
CA LEU A 11 -2.40 4.76 7.96
C LEU A 11 -2.42 5.00 6.44
N LEU A 12 -2.98 6.14 6.00
CA LEU A 12 -3.03 6.50 4.58
C LEU A 12 -1.66 6.81 4.00
N VAL A 13 -0.81 7.50 4.77
CA VAL A 13 0.59 7.75 4.38
C VAL A 13 1.33 6.41 4.23
N LEU A 14 1.18 5.51 5.19
CA LEU A 14 1.84 4.21 5.14
C LEU A 14 1.36 3.38 3.93
N SER A 15 0.05 3.36 3.66
CA SER A 15 -0.53 2.73 2.47
C SER A 15 0.03 3.32 1.15
N ASN A 16 0.12 4.64 1.03
CA ASN A 16 0.68 5.30 -0.16
C ASN A 16 2.17 4.99 -0.38
N VAL A 17 2.92 4.80 0.70
CA VAL A 17 4.32 4.37 0.62
C VAL A 17 4.41 2.97 0.00
N PHE A 18 3.56 2.02 0.41
CA PHE A 18 3.52 0.68 -0.21
C PHE A 18 3.19 0.75 -1.71
N MET A 19 2.23 1.59 -2.11
CA MET A 19 1.89 1.75 -3.52
C MET A 19 3.04 2.35 -4.34
N THR A 20 3.76 3.33 -3.77
CA THR A 20 4.94 3.92 -4.41
C THR A 20 6.07 2.88 -4.57
N PHE A 21 6.28 2.02 -3.57
CA PHE A 21 7.22 0.91 -3.68
C PHE A 21 6.81 -0.11 -4.74
N ALA A 22 5.53 -0.49 -4.81
CA ALA A 22 5.03 -1.38 -5.85
C ALA A 22 5.33 -0.82 -7.24
N TRP A 23 5.04 0.46 -7.48
CA TRP A 23 5.25 1.13 -8.76
C TRP A 23 6.74 1.20 -9.14
N TYR A 24 7.60 1.67 -8.25
CA TYR A 24 9.04 1.77 -8.52
C TYR A 24 9.71 0.41 -8.65
N ALA A 25 9.34 -0.57 -7.82
CA ALA A 25 9.87 -1.93 -7.95
C ALA A 25 9.41 -2.56 -9.27
N HIS A 26 8.14 -2.37 -9.65
CA HIS A 26 7.58 -2.87 -10.90
C HIS A 26 8.29 -2.28 -12.13
N LEU A 27 8.40 -0.96 -12.20
CA LEU A 27 9.01 -0.27 -13.35
C LEU A 27 10.53 -0.42 -13.42
N LYS A 28 11.24 -0.44 -12.29
CA LYS A 28 12.72 -0.41 -12.30
C LYS A 28 13.36 -1.79 -12.21
N ASN A 29 12.74 -2.71 -11.46
CA ASN A 29 13.40 -3.96 -11.05
C ASN A 29 12.72 -5.22 -11.60
N LEU A 30 11.51 -5.11 -12.16
CA LEU A 30 10.71 -6.23 -12.65
C LEU A 30 10.60 -6.28 -14.18
N ASP A 31 10.99 -5.24 -14.93
CA ASP A 31 10.91 -5.16 -16.40
C ASP A 31 11.63 -6.31 -17.14
N GLY A 32 12.65 -6.92 -16.54
CA GLY A 32 13.37 -8.08 -17.08
C GLY A 32 13.15 -9.38 -16.31
N ARG A 33 12.29 -9.40 -15.30
CA ARG A 33 12.06 -10.59 -14.44
C ARG A 33 10.92 -11.45 -14.97
N PRO A 34 10.93 -12.76 -14.66
CA PRO A 34 9.81 -13.64 -14.97
C PRO A 34 8.48 -13.05 -14.50
N TRP A 35 7.49 -13.02 -15.40
CA TRP A 35 6.17 -12.42 -15.16
C TRP A 35 5.52 -12.91 -13.86
N MET A 36 5.72 -14.19 -13.49
CA MET A 36 5.15 -14.77 -12.28
C MET A 36 5.73 -14.16 -11.00
N ILE A 37 7.02 -13.81 -10.99
CA ILE A 37 7.65 -13.09 -9.87
C ILE A 37 7.07 -11.67 -9.80
N ALA A 38 6.90 -11.02 -10.95
CA ALA A 38 6.33 -9.68 -11.00
C ALA A 38 4.91 -9.64 -10.42
N VAL A 39 4.07 -10.63 -10.76
CA VAL A 39 2.71 -10.77 -10.24
C VAL A 39 2.73 -11.04 -8.73
N LEU A 40 3.51 -12.02 -8.26
CA LEU A 40 3.53 -12.39 -6.84
C LEU A 40 4.02 -11.25 -5.93
N VAL A 41 5.07 -10.53 -6.34
CA VAL A 41 5.58 -9.38 -5.58
C VAL A 41 4.56 -8.25 -5.59
N SER A 42 3.95 -7.94 -6.73
CA SER A 42 2.94 -6.87 -6.82
C SER A 42 1.70 -7.18 -5.97
N TRP A 43 1.21 -8.43 -6.01
CA TRP A 43 0.11 -8.89 -5.15
C TRP A 43 0.47 -8.87 -3.67
N GLY A 44 1.69 -9.28 -3.31
CA GLY A 44 2.15 -9.22 -1.92
C GLY A 44 2.15 -7.80 -1.38
N ILE A 45 2.64 -6.82 -2.16
CA ILE A 45 2.65 -5.41 -1.74
C ILE A 45 1.22 -4.85 -1.64
N ALA A 46 0.37 -5.13 -2.63
CA ALA A 46 -1.03 -4.70 -2.62
C ALA A 46 -1.82 -5.26 -1.42
N PHE A 47 -1.50 -6.48 -0.97
CA PHE A 47 -2.09 -7.05 0.24
C PHE A 47 -1.78 -6.21 1.50
N PHE A 48 -0.53 -5.79 1.70
CA PHE A 48 -0.14 -4.96 2.84
C PHE A 48 -0.71 -3.54 2.77
N GLU A 49 -0.76 -2.94 1.58
CA GLU A 49 -1.47 -1.68 1.35
C GLU A 49 -2.92 -1.77 1.81
N TYR A 50 -3.62 -2.83 1.39
CA TYR A 50 -5.04 -3.01 1.66
C TYR A 50 -5.34 -3.21 3.15
N LEU A 51 -4.46 -3.92 3.88
CA LEU A 51 -4.55 -4.08 5.33
C LEU A 51 -4.49 -2.76 6.09
N LEU A 52 -3.80 -1.75 5.56
CA LEU A 52 -3.68 -0.43 6.17
C LEU A 52 -4.80 0.51 5.71
N GLN A 53 -5.22 0.38 4.46
CA GLN A 53 -6.22 1.25 3.84
C GLN A 53 -7.64 0.97 4.35
N ILE A 54 -8.03 -0.30 4.57
CA ILE A 54 -9.34 -0.64 5.15
C ILE A 54 -9.57 0.02 6.51
N PRO A 55 -8.71 -0.15 7.53
CA PRO A 55 -8.92 0.48 8.83
C PRO A 55 -8.86 2.00 8.74
N ALA A 56 -7.99 2.57 7.89
CA ALA A 56 -7.95 4.02 7.65
C ALA A 56 -9.30 4.55 7.18
N ASN A 57 -9.89 3.92 6.17
CA ASN A 57 -11.18 4.31 5.64
C ASN A 57 -12.31 4.10 6.66
N ARG A 58 -12.34 2.95 7.37
CA ARG A 58 -13.38 2.66 8.37
C ARG A 58 -13.39 3.67 9.52
N ILE A 59 -12.23 4.16 9.94
CA ILE A 59 -12.11 5.19 10.98
C ILE A 59 -12.73 6.53 10.52
N GLY A 60 -12.69 6.84 9.21
CA GLY A 60 -13.30 8.05 8.66
C GLY A 60 -14.82 7.98 8.42
N PHE A 61 -15.42 6.77 8.41
CA PHE A 61 -16.86 6.56 8.24
C PHE A 61 -17.65 6.50 9.56
N THR A 62 -16.99 6.71 10.70
CA THR A 62 -17.62 6.77 12.04
C THR A 62 -17.57 8.20 12.56
#